data_AF-A0A6J6BTA7-F1
#
_entry.id   AF-A0A6J6BTA7-F1
#
_cell.length_a   1.000
_cell.length_b   1.000
_cell.length_c   1.000
_cell.angle_alpha   90.00
_cell.angle_beta   90.00
_cell.angle_gamma   90.00
#
_symmetry.space_group_name_H-M   'P 1'
#
loop_
_entity.id
_entity.type
_entity.pdbx_description
1 polymer ?
#
loop_
_entity_poly.entity_id
_entity_poly.type
_entity_poly.pdbx_seq_one_letter_code
_entity_poly.pdbx_strand_id
1 'polypeptide(L)'
;MDAIMAVKRGDEGAELPALRERKVKAVVRKSEDKVIDTQRSDVSLDVTIPQAPFFGSRIVKGIPLADYVGMLDERALFMGQWGLKGARGEFEAMAESEGRPQLRKLLNEVQSKGWLEAAVVYGYFPCVSEGNDLVILHHEGPEKGKERTRFTFPRQSRDRRLCLSDFFAPRESGKVDVVAFHVVTMGNTVSKAANELFAANAYRDYLELHGLSVQLTEALAEHWHARVREELAVKGEDSQDLQGILDQGYRGSRYSFGYPACPDIEQQTQLCELLDPGRIGVLLSEEYQLHPEQSTSAIIVHHPEAKYFNAN
;
A
#
# COMPACT_ATOMS: atom_id res chain seq x y z
N MET A 1 -43.06 -15.00 -0.24
CA MET A 1 -42.53 -16.30 -0.70
C MET A 1 -43.49 -17.03 -1.64
N ASP A 2 -44.80 -16.74 -1.61
CA ASP A 2 -45.79 -17.48 -2.42
C ASP A 2 -45.76 -17.23 -3.93
N ALA A 3 -45.57 -16.00 -4.40
CA ALA A 3 -45.60 -15.69 -5.84
C ALA A 3 -44.47 -16.37 -6.64
N ILE A 4 -43.27 -16.47 -6.04
CA ILE A 4 -42.10 -17.12 -6.67
C ILE A 4 -42.34 -18.63 -6.82
N MET A 5 -42.97 -19.26 -5.83
CA MET A 5 -43.27 -20.69 -5.84
C MET A 5 -44.47 -21.05 -6.73
N ALA A 6 -45.39 -20.12 -6.96
CA ALA A 6 -46.51 -20.28 -7.89
C ALA A 6 -46.04 -20.17 -9.36
N VAL A 7 -45.18 -19.20 -9.68
CA VAL A 7 -44.54 -19.08 -11.02
C VAL A 7 -43.71 -20.32 -11.33
N LYS A 8 -42.97 -20.86 -10.35
CA LYS A 8 -42.17 -22.08 -10.53
C LYS A 8 -43.02 -23.34 -10.75
N ARG A 9 -44.28 -23.35 -10.30
CA ARG A 9 -45.22 -24.47 -10.46
C ARG A 9 -46.08 -24.38 -11.72
N GLY A 10 -46.04 -23.26 -12.44
CA GLY A 10 -46.76 -23.07 -13.70
C GLY A 10 -48.25 -22.78 -13.54
N ASP A 11 -48.65 -22.24 -12.39
CA ASP A 11 -50.05 -21.91 -12.10
C ASP A 11 -50.55 -20.80 -13.07
N GLU A 12 -51.71 -21.00 -13.72
CA GLU A 12 -52.27 -20.02 -14.65
C GLU A 12 -52.54 -18.67 -13.96
N GLY A 13 -51.91 -17.60 -14.46
CA GLY A 13 -52.04 -16.24 -13.94
C GLY A 13 -50.99 -15.83 -12.88
N ALA A 14 -50.00 -16.67 -12.58
CA ALA A 14 -48.92 -16.32 -11.67
C ALA A 14 -47.91 -15.36 -12.33
N GLU A 15 -47.75 -14.17 -11.77
CA GLU A 15 -46.74 -13.18 -12.20
C GLU A 15 -45.85 -12.74 -11.02
N LEU A 16 -44.58 -12.45 -11.33
CA LEU A 16 -43.68 -11.85 -10.35
C LEU A 16 -44.05 -10.38 -10.13
N PRO A 17 -43.97 -9.86 -8.90
CA PRO A 17 -44.18 -8.45 -8.65
C PRO A 17 -43.14 -7.61 -9.42
N ALA A 18 -43.58 -6.46 -9.93
CA ALA A 18 -42.72 -5.54 -10.66
C ALA A 18 -41.46 -5.17 -9.84
N LEU A 19 -40.31 -5.12 -10.52
CA LEU A 19 -39.04 -4.70 -9.92
C LEU A 19 -39.22 -3.31 -9.31
N ARG A 20 -38.87 -3.17 -8.02
CA ARG A 20 -38.88 -1.86 -7.36
C ARG A 20 -37.89 -0.95 -8.05
N GLU A 21 -38.39 0.08 -8.71
CA GLU A 21 -37.54 1.13 -9.27
C GLU A 21 -36.76 1.80 -8.16
N ARG A 22 -35.43 1.79 -8.31
CA ARG A 22 -34.51 2.43 -7.38
C ARG A 22 -34.68 3.95 -7.48
N LYS A 23 -35.49 4.54 -6.59
CA LYS A 23 -35.60 6.00 -6.42
C LYS A 23 -34.37 6.56 -5.68
N VAL A 24 -33.23 6.56 -6.34
CA VAL A 24 -32.07 7.36 -5.89
C VAL A 24 -32.15 8.69 -6.63
N LYS A 25 -32.24 9.81 -5.89
CA LYS A 25 -32.03 11.13 -6.48
C LYS A 25 -30.66 11.13 -7.14
N ALA A 26 -30.60 11.38 -8.45
CA ALA A 26 -29.36 11.64 -9.13
C ALA A 26 -28.68 12.82 -8.43
N VAL A 27 -27.65 12.53 -7.62
CA VAL A 27 -26.75 13.56 -7.14
C VAL A 27 -25.91 13.92 -8.35
N VAL A 28 -26.31 14.97 -9.06
CA VAL A 28 -25.44 15.63 -10.01
C VAL A 28 -24.30 16.19 -9.17
N ARG A 29 -23.18 15.46 -9.08
CA ARG A 29 -21.91 16.06 -8.69
C ARG A 29 -21.64 17.09 -9.78
N LYS A 30 -21.99 18.35 -9.51
CA LYS A 30 -21.52 19.46 -10.33
C LYS A 30 -20.00 19.32 -10.42
N SER A 31 -19.49 19.06 -11.62
CA SER A 31 -18.13 19.42 -11.97
C SER A 31 -18.06 20.94 -12.03
N GLU A 32 -18.11 21.59 -10.86
CA GLU A 32 -17.60 22.95 -10.76
C GLU A 32 -16.10 22.84 -11.03
N ASP A 33 -15.59 23.64 -11.98
CA ASP A 33 -14.17 23.87 -12.15
C ASP A 33 -13.63 24.41 -10.83
N LYS A 34 -13.28 23.50 -9.92
CA LYS A 34 -12.70 23.83 -8.64
C LYS A 34 -11.36 24.45 -8.93
N VAL A 35 -11.20 25.72 -8.59
CA VAL A 35 -9.91 26.39 -8.56
C VAL A 35 -8.97 25.49 -7.76
N ILE A 36 -7.87 25.06 -8.39
CA ILE A 36 -6.87 24.20 -7.75
C ILE A 36 -6.24 25.01 -6.62
N ASP A 37 -6.52 24.60 -5.39
CA ASP A 37 -5.90 25.18 -4.21
C ASP A 37 -4.43 24.76 -4.12
N THR A 38 -3.54 25.73 -4.24
CA THR A 38 -2.08 25.55 -4.17
C THR A 38 -1.46 26.19 -2.93
N GLN A 39 -2.27 26.75 -2.04
CA GLN A 39 -1.75 27.33 -0.81
C GLN A 39 -1.36 26.20 0.15
N ARG A 40 -0.07 26.17 0.47
CA ARG A 40 0.60 25.20 1.33
C ARG A 40 -0.05 25.10 2.71
N SER A 41 -0.02 23.91 3.30
CA SER A 41 -0.43 23.65 4.69
C SER A 41 0.51 24.30 5.72
N ASP A 42 0.16 24.15 6.99
CA ASP A 42 0.94 24.60 8.16
C ASP A 42 2.07 23.63 8.56
N VAL A 43 2.38 22.62 7.73
CA VAL A 43 3.50 21.69 7.96
C VAL A 43 4.82 22.46 8.06
N SER A 44 5.62 22.13 9.07
CA SER A 44 6.88 22.82 9.36
C SER A 44 7.86 22.71 8.19
N LEU A 45 8.54 23.82 7.88
CA LEU A 45 9.66 23.86 6.94
C LEU A 45 11.02 23.75 7.63
N ASP A 46 11.03 23.86 8.96
CA ASP A 46 12.23 23.79 9.78
C ASP A 46 12.44 22.35 10.27
N VAL A 47 12.76 21.48 9.31
CA VAL A 47 13.07 20.07 9.56
C VAL A 47 14.43 19.76 8.95
N THR A 48 15.21 18.95 9.66
CA THR A 48 16.48 18.44 9.14
C THR A 48 16.20 17.44 8.03
N ILE A 49 16.63 17.77 6.81
CA ILE A 49 16.60 16.88 5.64
C ILE A 49 17.65 15.78 5.86
N PRO A 50 17.26 14.49 5.91
CA PRO A 50 18.21 13.42 6.12
C PRO A 50 19.10 13.23 4.89
N GLN A 51 20.32 12.72 5.11
CA GLN A 51 21.22 12.38 4.02
C GLN A 51 20.84 11.02 3.44
N ALA A 52 20.57 10.97 2.14
CA ALA A 52 20.34 9.70 1.45
C ALA A 52 21.63 8.85 1.42
N PRO A 53 21.57 7.54 1.68
CA PRO A 53 22.75 6.67 1.62
C PRO A 53 23.30 6.50 0.19
N PHE A 54 22.44 6.66 -0.82
CA PHE A 54 22.75 6.67 -2.24
C PHE A 54 21.62 7.39 -2.98
N PHE A 55 21.81 7.71 -4.26
CA PHE A 55 20.72 8.12 -5.16
C PHE A 55 20.55 7.10 -6.29
N GLY A 56 19.33 7.00 -6.82
CA GLY A 56 18.95 5.97 -7.77
C GLY A 56 18.28 4.77 -7.08
N SER A 57 18.24 3.62 -7.74
CA SER A 57 17.50 2.45 -7.26
C SER A 57 18.36 1.18 -7.18
N ARG A 58 18.10 0.38 -6.16
CA ARG A 58 18.75 -0.92 -5.88
C ARG A 58 17.71 -2.01 -5.72
N ILE A 59 18.14 -3.25 -5.95
CA ILE A 59 17.32 -4.44 -5.77
C ILE A 59 17.87 -5.31 -4.64
N VAL A 60 16.97 -5.98 -3.93
CA VAL A 60 17.29 -7.08 -3.02
C VAL A 60 16.31 -8.21 -3.29
N LYS A 61 16.82 -9.43 -3.44
CA LYS A 61 16.03 -10.63 -3.74
C LYS A 61 16.39 -11.74 -2.75
N GLY A 62 15.47 -12.68 -2.55
CA GLY A 62 15.69 -13.81 -1.66
C GLY A 62 15.76 -13.40 -0.20
N ILE A 63 14.93 -12.42 0.18
CA ILE A 63 14.87 -11.91 1.55
C ILE A 63 14.33 -13.03 2.44
N PRO A 64 15.07 -13.44 3.49
CA PRO A 64 14.62 -14.51 4.38
C PRO A 64 13.27 -14.19 5.03
N LEU A 65 12.37 -15.17 5.04
CA LEU A 65 11.07 -15.05 5.71
C LEU A 65 11.20 -14.59 7.18
N ALA A 66 12.24 -15.07 7.87
CA ALA A 66 12.52 -14.71 9.26
C ALA A 66 12.70 -13.20 9.49
N ASP A 67 13.11 -12.44 8.47
CA ASP A 67 13.41 -11.01 8.60
C ASP A 67 12.14 -10.17 8.69
N TYR A 68 11.07 -10.59 8.02
CA TYR A 68 9.83 -9.81 7.91
C TYR A 68 8.61 -10.48 8.52
N VAL A 69 8.61 -11.80 8.79
CA VAL A 69 7.47 -12.51 9.40
C VAL A 69 7.05 -11.93 10.76
N GLY A 70 8.00 -11.35 11.50
CA GLY A 70 7.72 -10.68 12.78
C GLY A 70 6.91 -9.39 12.65
N MET A 71 6.74 -8.85 11.44
CA MET A 71 5.91 -7.67 11.15
C MET A 71 4.49 -8.04 10.71
N LEU A 72 4.10 -9.32 10.77
CA LEU A 72 2.74 -9.75 10.43
C LEU A 72 1.70 -9.15 11.37
N ASP A 73 0.68 -8.51 10.79
CA ASP A 73 -0.55 -8.16 11.52
C ASP A 73 -1.43 -9.40 11.66
N GLU A 74 -1.32 -10.08 12.81
CA GLU A 74 -2.11 -11.26 13.13
C GLU A 74 -3.62 -10.96 13.16
N ARG A 75 -4.05 -9.74 13.52
CA ARG A 75 -5.47 -9.38 13.53
C ARG A 75 -6.00 -9.29 12.12
N ALA A 76 -5.27 -8.61 11.23
CA ALA A 76 -5.62 -8.50 9.82
C ALA A 76 -5.63 -9.88 9.15
N LEU A 77 -4.65 -10.75 9.45
CA LEU A 77 -4.61 -12.10 8.93
C LEU A 77 -5.77 -12.96 9.44
N PHE A 78 -5.89 -13.14 10.76
CA PHE A 78 -6.82 -14.10 11.33
C PHE A 78 -8.27 -13.67 11.15
N MET A 79 -8.60 -12.41 11.44
CA MET A 79 -9.98 -11.94 11.38
C MET A 79 -10.36 -11.44 9.99
N GLY A 80 -9.45 -10.70 9.34
CA GLY A 80 -9.70 -10.09 8.04
C GLY A 80 -9.62 -11.09 6.89
N GLN A 81 -8.48 -11.75 6.74
CA GLN A 81 -8.23 -12.64 5.61
C GLN A 81 -8.83 -14.04 5.81
N TRP A 82 -8.65 -14.64 6.98
CA TRP A 82 -9.10 -16.01 7.26
C TRP A 82 -10.52 -16.08 7.84
N GLY A 83 -11.10 -14.93 8.21
CA GLY A 83 -12.46 -14.85 8.72
C GLY A 83 -12.67 -15.56 10.06
N LEU A 84 -11.61 -15.80 10.83
CA LEU A 84 -11.70 -16.37 12.17
C LEU A 84 -12.46 -15.42 13.09
N LYS A 85 -13.42 -15.96 13.83
CA LYS A 85 -14.28 -15.21 14.73
C LYS A 85 -13.98 -15.61 16.16
N GLY A 86 -13.26 -14.76 16.88
CA GLY A 86 -13.24 -14.82 18.35
C GLY A 86 -14.55 -14.27 18.92
N ALA A 87 -14.93 -14.69 20.12
CA ALA A 87 -15.95 -13.95 20.87
C ALA A 87 -15.43 -12.54 21.19
N ARG A 88 -16.34 -11.61 21.54
CA ARG A 88 -15.98 -10.20 21.75
C ARG A 88 -15.00 -10.09 22.93
N GLY A 89 -13.76 -9.68 22.64
CA GLY A 89 -12.68 -9.58 23.64
C GLY A 89 -11.76 -10.81 23.73
N GLU A 90 -12.00 -11.85 22.95
CA GLU A 90 -11.26 -13.12 22.99
C GLU A 90 -10.34 -13.33 21.77
N PHE A 91 -9.78 -12.26 21.22
CA PHE A 91 -8.83 -12.37 20.10
C PHE A 91 -7.67 -13.31 20.43
N GLU A 92 -7.06 -13.11 21.60
CA GLU A 92 -5.86 -13.85 22.00
C GLU A 92 -6.13 -15.36 22.17
N ALA A 93 -7.29 -15.72 22.73
CA ALA A 93 -7.68 -17.11 22.88
C ALA A 93 -7.85 -17.81 21.52
N MET A 94 -8.55 -17.17 20.57
CA MET A 94 -8.72 -17.67 19.20
C MET A 94 -7.38 -17.72 18.44
N ALA A 95 -6.54 -16.69 18.61
CA ALA A 95 -5.22 -16.65 18.00
C ALA A 95 -4.35 -17.80 18.50
N GLU A 96 -4.34 -18.11 19.80
CA GLU A 96 -3.56 -19.23 20.35
C GLU A 96 -4.13 -20.61 19.96
N SER A 97 -5.44 -20.80 20.02
CA SER A 97 -6.05 -22.12 19.79
C SER A 97 -6.14 -22.50 18.31
N GLU A 98 -6.33 -21.53 17.41
CA GLU A 98 -6.62 -21.78 15.99
C GLU A 98 -5.66 -21.03 15.06
N GLY A 99 -5.51 -19.71 15.25
CA GLY A 99 -4.77 -18.83 14.33
C GLY A 99 -3.29 -19.18 14.20
N ARG A 100 -2.52 -19.08 15.30
CA ARG A 100 -1.08 -19.33 15.33
C ARG A 100 -0.70 -20.79 14.99
N PRO A 101 -1.43 -21.83 15.43
CA PRO A 101 -1.20 -23.19 14.95
C PRO A 101 -1.30 -23.31 13.42
N GLN A 102 -2.36 -22.76 12.81
CA GLN A 102 -2.54 -22.79 11.36
C GLN A 102 -1.50 -21.94 10.63
N LEU A 103 -1.15 -20.78 11.17
CA LEU A 103 -0.07 -19.93 10.66
C LEU A 103 1.27 -20.65 10.65
N ARG A 104 1.67 -21.29 11.75
CA ARG A 104 2.91 -22.07 11.79
C ARG A 104 2.92 -23.19 10.76
N LYS A 105 1.81 -23.92 10.62
CA LYS A 105 1.68 -24.98 9.61
C LYS A 105 1.88 -24.40 8.20
N LEU A 106 1.18 -23.32 7.88
CA LEU A 106 1.21 -22.74 6.54
C LEU A 106 2.56 -22.08 6.23
N LEU A 107 3.19 -21.39 7.19
CA LEU A 107 4.55 -20.85 7.04
C LEU A 107 5.57 -21.95 6.72
N ASN A 108 5.50 -23.08 7.41
CA ASN A 108 6.36 -24.23 7.11
C ASN A 108 6.11 -24.78 5.70
N GLU A 109 4.84 -24.83 5.28
CA GLU A 109 4.47 -25.30 3.96
C GLU A 109 4.99 -24.37 2.86
N VAL A 110 4.71 -23.07 2.94
CA VAL A 110 5.18 -22.11 1.92
C VAL A 110 6.71 -22.05 1.84
N GLN A 111 7.41 -22.21 2.97
CA GLN A 111 8.87 -22.24 3.02
C GLN A 111 9.42 -23.53 2.41
N SER A 112 8.89 -24.69 2.80
CA SER A 112 9.37 -26.00 2.29
C SER A 112 9.11 -26.19 0.79
N LYS A 113 8.02 -25.62 0.28
CA LYS A 113 7.67 -25.65 -1.14
C LYS A 113 8.34 -24.53 -1.96
N GLY A 114 9.02 -23.59 -1.31
CA GLY A 114 9.70 -22.48 -1.99
C GLY A 114 8.72 -21.54 -2.72
N TRP A 115 7.54 -21.32 -2.16
CA TRP A 115 6.49 -20.52 -2.81
C TRP A 115 6.69 -19.01 -2.67
N LEU A 116 7.50 -18.57 -1.71
CA LEU A 116 7.76 -17.15 -1.46
C LEU A 116 9.04 -16.70 -2.20
N GLU A 117 8.89 -15.70 -3.06
CA GLU A 117 9.99 -15.09 -3.82
C GLU A 117 10.17 -13.64 -3.39
N ALA A 118 10.32 -13.42 -2.08
CA ALA A 118 10.42 -12.10 -1.48
C ALA A 118 11.53 -11.25 -2.12
N ALA A 119 11.14 -10.12 -2.70
CA ALA A 119 12.04 -9.19 -3.36
C ALA A 119 11.56 -7.74 -3.19
N VAL A 120 12.52 -6.82 -3.21
CA VAL A 120 12.28 -5.39 -3.13
C VAL A 120 13.15 -4.66 -4.14
N VAL A 121 12.56 -3.69 -4.82
CA VAL A 121 13.28 -2.61 -5.47
C VAL A 121 12.96 -1.32 -4.73
N TYR A 122 13.98 -0.55 -4.39
CA TYR A 122 13.81 0.69 -3.65
C TYR A 122 14.88 1.69 -4.08
N GLY A 123 14.65 2.97 -3.77
CA GLY A 123 15.59 4.00 -4.13
C GLY A 123 15.30 5.31 -3.43
N TYR A 124 16.30 6.18 -3.48
CA TYR A 124 16.22 7.54 -2.99
C TYR A 124 16.49 8.49 -4.14
N PHE A 125 15.77 9.61 -4.14
CA PHE A 125 15.88 10.60 -5.20
C PHE A 125 15.86 12.02 -4.63
N PRO A 126 16.67 12.93 -5.20
CA PRO A 126 16.59 14.33 -4.85
C PRO A 126 15.25 14.89 -5.33
N CYS A 127 14.57 15.67 -4.49
CA CYS A 127 13.28 16.24 -4.82
C CYS A 127 13.07 17.64 -4.26
N VAL A 128 12.09 18.35 -4.80
CA VAL A 128 11.57 19.61 -4.26
C VAL A 128 10.06 19.62 -4.44
N SER A 129 9.35 20.37 -3.61
CA SER A 129 7.92 20.61 -3.80
C SER A 129 7.66 21.88 -4.60
N GLU A 130 6.64 21.88 -5.46
CA GLU A 130 6.11 23.04 -6.18
C GLU A 130 4.58 23.02 -6.13
N GLY A 131 3.96 23.86 -5.29
CA GLY A 131 2.52 23.81 -5.08
C GLY A 131 2.08 22.43 -4.58
N ASN A 132 1.25 21.74 -5.37
CA ASN A 132 0.74 20.40 -5.05
C ASN A 132 1.59 19.26 -5.64
N ASP A 133 2.74 19.61 -6.22
CA ASP A 133 3.60 18.67 -6.92
C ASP A 133 4.85 18.34 -6.12
N LEU A 134 5.25 17.06 -6.20
CA LEU A 134 6.57 16.59 -5.82
C LEU A 134 7.39 16.39 -7.09
N VAL A 135 8.41 17.22 -7.27
CA VAL A 135 9.28 17.22 -8.44
C VAL A 135 10.53 16.41 -8.12
N ILE A 136 10.74 15.33 -8.86
CA ILE A 136 11.94 14.50 -8.74
C ILE A 136 13.01 15.04 -9.67
N LEU A 137 14.23 15.17 -9.16
CA LEU A 137 15.35 15.72 -9.90
C LEU A 137 16.29 14.61 -10.38
N HIS A 138 16.98 14.87 -11.49
CA HIS A 138 18.13 14.06 -11.90
C HIS A 138 19.24 14.17 -10.84
N HIS A 139 19.76 13.02 -10.38
CA HIS A 139 20.83 12.97 -9.38
C HIS A 139 22.24 12.97 -9.99
N GLU A 140 22.34 12.65 -11.29
CA GLU A 140 23.60 12.50 -12.02
C GLU A 140 23.45 12.91 -13.50
N GLY A 141 24.58 12.93 -14.21
CA GLY A 141 24.64 13.28 -15.62
C GLY A 141 24.50 14.79 -15.92
N PRO A 142 24.43 15.17 -17.22
CA PRO A 142 24.31 16.57 -17.65
C PRO A 142 23.04 17.28 -17.16
N GLU A 143 21.98 16.51 -16.91
CA GLU A 143 20.70 17.03 -16.43
C GLU A 143 20.61 17.13 -14.91
N LYS A 144 21.69 16.84 -14.17
CA LYS A 144 21.70 16.87 -12.69
C LYS A 144 21.07 18.15 -12.13
N GLY A 145 20.10 17.98 -11.23
CA GLY A 145 19.36 19.07 -10.60
C GLY A 145 18.16 19.59 -11.41
N LYS A 146 17.96 19.15 -12.65
CA LYS A 146 16.76 19.41 -13.44
C LYS A 146 15.67 18.38 -13.14
N GLU A 147 14.43 18.74 -13.47
CA GLU A 147 13.26 17.86 -13.34
C GLU A 147 13.42 16.60 -14.19
N ARG A 148 13.20 15.45 -13.56
CA ARG A 148 13.19 14.12 -14.15
C ARG A 148 11.77 13.60 -14.33
N THR A 149 10.94 13.77 -13.31
CA THR A 149 9.52 13.41 -13.31
C THR A 149 8.79 14.14 -12.18
N ARG A 150 7.46 14.11 -12.20
CA ARG A 150 6.59 14.86 -11.30
C ARG A 150 5.41 14.02 -10.85
N PHE A 151 5.11 14.09 -9.55
CA PHE A 151 3.90 13.55 -8.95
C PHE A 151 3.01 14.71 -8.51
N THR A 152 1.71 14.63 -8.79
CA THR A 152 0.74 15.67 -8.45
C THR A 152 -0.27 15.10 -7.46
N PHE A 153 -0.40 15.74 -6.30
CA PHE A 153 -1.24 15.23 -5.23
C PHE A 153 -2.47 16.12 -4.97
N PRO A 154 -3.60 15.53 -4.57
CA PRO A 154 -4.72 16.31 -4.07
C PRO A 154 -4.33 17.04 -2.76
N ARG A 155 -5.01 18.16 -2.52
CA ARG A 155 -4.90 18.94 -1.28
C ARG A 155 -6.22 18.87 -0.53
N GLN A 156 -6.15 18.65 0.79
CA GLN A 156 -7.32 18.72 1.65
C GLN A 156 -8.01 20.08 1.51
N SER A 157 -9.32 20.06 1.27
CA SER A 157 -10.12 21.30 1.15
C SER A 157 -10.47 21.92 2.51
N ARG A 158 -10.24 21.20 3.62
CA ARG A 158 -10.55 21.58 5.01
C ARG A 158 -9.38 21.21 5.93
N ASP A 159 -9.55 21.47 7.21
CA ASP A 159 -8.58 21.17 8.27
C ASP A 159 -7.21 21.83 8.02
N ARG A 160 -6.13 21.05 8.09
CA ARG A 160 -4.75 21.52 7.91
C ARG A 160 -4.36 21.74 6.45
N ARG A 161 -5.24 21.42 5.50
CA ARG A 161 -4.99 21.55 4.05
C ARG A 161 -3.79 20.74 3.56
N LEU A 162 -3.59 19.56 4.13
CA LEU A 162 -2.44 18.71 3.82
C LEU A 162 -2.43 18.30 2.35
N CYS A 163 -1.22 18.29 1.79
CA CYS A 163 -0.88 17.72 0.50
C CYS A 163 0.45 16.97 0.67
N LEU A 164 0.64 15.84 -0.01
CA LEU A 164 1.86 15.05 0.17
C LEU A 164 3.15 15.82 -0.20
N SER A 165 3.07 16.74 -1.16
CA SER A 165 4.20 17.60 -1.53
C SER A 165 4.64 18.52 -0.39
N ASP A 166 3.77 18.86 0.55
CA ASP A 166 4.08 19.81 1.63
C ASP A 166 5.10 19.25 2.64
N PHE A 167 5.28 17.93 2.69
CA PHE A 167 6.26 17.28 3.56
C PHE A 167 7.70 17.34 3.03
N PHE A 168 7.92 17.96 1.87
CA PHE A 168 9.24 18.12 1.25
C PHE A 168 9.58 19.60 1.06
N ALA A 169 10.87 19.92 1.07
CA ALA A 169 11.34 21.30 0.93
C ALA A 169 10.82 21.97 -0.36
N PRO A 170 10.23 23.19 -0.26
CA PRO A 170 9.80 23.93 -1.44
C PRO A 170 10.99 24.41 -2.26
N ARG A 171 10.82 24.48 -3.59
CA ARG A 171 11.88 24.98 -4.47
C ARG A 171 12.34 26.37 -4.06
N GLU A 172 11.44 27.26 -3.65
CA GLU A 172 11.81 28.61 -3.20
C GLU A 172 12.67 28.64 -1.93
N SER A 173 12.74 27.56 -1.15
CA SER A 173 13.64 27.48 0.02
C SER A 173 15.12 27.37 -0.38
N GLY A 174 15.42 27.02 -1.63
CA GLY A 174 16.77 26.74 -2.12
C GLY A 174 17.37 25.42 -1.60
N LYS A 175 16.63 24.65 -0.79
CA LYS A 175 17.04 23.32 -0.32
C LYS A 175 16.56 22.24 -1.27
N VAL A 176 17.35 21.18 -1.43
CA VAL A 176 16.96 19.94 -2.12
C VAL A 176 16.68 18.90 -1.07
N ASP A 177 15.47 18.34 -1.09
CA ASP A 177 15.03 17.29 -0.18
C ASP A 177 15.32 15.89 -0.75
N VAL A 178 14.99 14.86 0.02
CA VAL A 178 15.07 13.45 -0.37
C VAL A 178 13.73 12.77 -0.20
N VAL A 179 13.33 12.01 -1.22
CA VAL A 179 12.20 11.09 -1.16
C VAL A 179 12.67 9.67 -1.41
N ALA A 180 12.09 8.70 -0.71
CA ALA A 180 12.27 7.29 -1.00
C ALA A 180 11.05 6.71 -1.70
N PHE A 181 11.26 5.72 -2.56
CA PHE A 181 10.21 4.90 -3.14
C PHE A 181 10.58 3.43 -3.01
N HIS A 182 9.57 2.56 -2.94
CA HIS A 182 9.79 1.13 -3.02
C HIS A 182 8.66 0.40 -3.75
N VAL A 183 8.99 -0.77 -4.31
CA VAL A 183 8.06 -1.82 -4.70
C VAL A 183 8.55 -3.10 -4.05
N VAL A 184 7.66 -3.78 -3.33
CA VAL A 184 7.92 -5.11 -2.76
C VAL A 184 7.04 -6.14 -3.44
N THR A 185 7.46 -7.40 -3.44
CA THR A 185 6.68 -8.51 -3.98
C THR A 185 6.97 -9.82 -3.24
N MET A 186 5.97 -10.71 -3.18
CA MET A 186 6.16 -12.13 -2.85
C MET A 186 6.41 -13.00 -4.09
N GLY A 187 6.45 -12.40 -5.28
CA GLY A 187 6.58 -13.07 -6.56
C GLY A 187 5.34 -13.85 -6.98
N ASN A 188 5.44 -14.52 -8.13
CA ASN A 188 4.28 -15.11 -8.81
C ASN A 188 4.03 -16.56 -8.38
N THR A 189 5.02 -17.20 -7.75
CA THR A 189 4.93 -18.63 -7.40
C THR A 189 3.83 -18.89 -6.36
N VAL A 190 3.65 -18.01 -5.37
CA VAL A 190 2.55 -18.14 -4.39
C VAL A 190 1.17 -17.97 -5.04
N SER A 191 1.03 -17.07 -6.02
CA SER A 191 -0.23 -16.87 -6.76
C SER A 191 -0.57 -18.10 -7.61
N LYS A 192 0.42 -18.74 -8.25
CA LYS A 192 0.22 -20.00 -8.97
C LYS A 192 -0.24 -21.12 -8.04
N ALA A 193 0.41 -21.28 -6.89
CA ALA A 193 0.03 -22.27 -5.89
C ALA A 193 -1.41 -22.05 -5.38
N ALA A 194 -1.79 -20.80 -5.13
CA ALA A 194 -3.16 -20.45 -4.75
C ALA A 194 -4.15 -20.82 -5.88
N ASN A 195 -3.85 -20.49 -7.14
CA ASN A 195 -4.70 -20.83 -8.27
C ASN A 195 -4.86 -22.34 -8.48
N GLU A 196 -3.82 -23.14 -8.22
CA GLU A 196 -3.91 -24.61 -8.23
C GLU A 196 -4.87 -25.13 -7.16
N LEU A 197 -4.81 -24.59 -5.94
CA LEU A 197 -5.75 -24.92 -4.86
C LEU A 197 -7.19 -24.53 -5.23
N PHE A 198 -7.37 -23.36 -5.83
CA PHE A 198 -8.67 -22.91 -6.33
C PHE A 198 -9.23 -23.86 -7.39
N ALA A 199 -8.42 -24.21 -8.40
CA ALA A 199 -8.82 -25.14 -9.47
C ALA A 199 -9.16 -26.54 -8.96
N ALA A 200 -8.50 -26.96 -7.86
CA ALA A 200 -8.78 -28.22 -7.16
C ALA A 200 -10.02 -28.16 -6.25
N ASN A 201 -10.76 -27.05 -6.20
CA ASN A 201 -11.86 -26.80 -5.26
C ASN A 201 -11.44 -26.82 -3.78
N ALA A 202 -10.16 -26.63 -3.48
CA ALA A 202 -9.63 -26.49 -2.12
C ALA A 202 -9.76 -25.04 -1.62
N TYR A 203 -11.00 -24.52 -1.60
CA TYR A 203 -11.29 -23.10 -1.39
C TYR A 203 -10.78 -22.54 -0.06
N ARG A 204 -10.83 -23.34 1.01
CA ARG A 204 -10.32 -22.92 2.31
C ARG A 204 -8.81 -22.72 2.27
N ASP A 205 -8.07 -23.72 1.77
CA ASP A 205 -6.62 -23.66 1.66
C ASP A 205 -6.18 -22.54 0.71
N TYR A 206 -6.91 -22.33 -0.38
CA TYR A 206 -6.74 -21.19 -1.28
C TYR A 206 -6.85 -19.85 -0.54
N LEU A 207 -7.95 -19.61 0.17
CA LEU A 207 -8.18 -18.35 0.90
C LEU A 207 -7.14 -18.14 1.99
N GLU A 208 -6.74 -19.21 2.70
CA GLU A 208 -5.73 -19.12 3.74
C GLU A 208 -4.34 -18.78 3.16
N LEU A 209 -3.95 -19.42 2.05
CA LEU A 209 -2.68 -19.14 1.34
C LEU A 209 -2.67 -17.74 0.74
N HIS A 210 -3.74 -17.36 0.05
CA HIS A 210 -3.87 -16.01 -0.51
C HIS A 210 -3.79 -14.96 0.60
N GLY A 211 -4.56 -15.13 1.68
CA GLY A 211 -4.56 -14.25 2.84
C GLY A 211 -3.18 -14.10 3.49
N LEU A 212 -2.46 -15.23 3.67
CA LEU A 212 -1.09 -15.21 4.16
C LEU A 212 -0.17 -14.44 3.22
N SER A 213 -0.26 -14.67 1.92
CA SER A 213 0.58 -14.01 0.92
C SER A 213 0.40 -12.49 0.88
N VAL A 214 -0.84 -12.02 1.04
CA VAL A 214 -1.16 -10.59 1.16
C VAL A 214 -0.53 -10.00 2.40
N GLN A 215 -0.71 -10.63 3.57
CA GLN A 215 -0.16 -10.12 4.83
C GLN A 215 1.37 -10.19 4.89
N LEU A 216 1.99 -11.21 4.28
CA LEU A 216 3.44 -11.28 4.14
C LEU A 216 3.99 -10.19 3.19
N THR A 217 3.22 -9.78 2.17
CA THR A 217 3.57 -8.65 1.30
C THR A 217 3.59 -7.34 2.10
N GLU A 218 2.57 -7.10 2.93
CA GLU A 218 2.51 -5.94 3.82
C GLU A 218 3.61 -5.97 4.90
N ALA A 219 3.88 -7.14 5.48
CA ALA A 219 4.96 -7.32 6.44
C ALA A 219 6.34 -7.03 5.82
N LEU A 220 6.57 -7.45 4.56
CA LEU A 220 7.77 -7.10 3.82
C LEU A 220 7.84 -5.59 3.53
N ALA A 221 6.72 -4.96 3.17
CA ALA A 221 6.63 -3.52 2.96
C ALA A 221 7.02 -2.75 4.23
N GLU A 222 6.49 -3.13 5.40
CA GLU A 222 6.83 -2.47 6.67
C GLU A 222 8.26 -2.77 7.13
N HIS A 223 8.74 -4.01 6.95
CA HIS A 223 10.14 -4.34 7.20
C HIS A 223 11.08 -3.45 6.38
N TRP A 224 10.79 -3.27 5.09
CA TRP A 224 11.61 -2.43 4.23
C TRP A 224 11.46 -0.94 4.54
N HIS A 225 10.27 -0.50 4.94
CA HIS A 225 10.05 0.86 5.41
C HIS A 225 10.86 1.16 6.67
N ALA A 226 10.93 0.23 7.64
CA ALA A 226 11.77 0.36 8.82
C ALA A 226 13.27 0.45 8.46
N ARG A 227 13.71 -0.32 7.46
CA ARG A 227 15.07 -0.20 6.91
C ARG A 227 15.32 1.17 6.27
N VAL A 228 14.36 1.73 5.53
CA VAL A 228 14.48 3.08 4.96
C VAL A 228 14.59 4.13 6.07
N ARG A 229 13.82 4.01 7.16
CA ARG A 229 13.93 4.89 8.33
C ARG A 229 15.29 4.77 9.02
N GLU A 230 15.86 3.56 9.06
CA GLU A 230 17.22 3.33 9.57
C GLU A 230 18.29 3.99 8.71
N GLU A 231 18.20 3.78 7.39
CA GLU A 231 19.13 4.32 6.41
C GLU A 231 19.09 5.86 6.34
N LEU A 232 17.94 6.48 6.64
CA LEU A 232 17.77 7.93 6.78
C LEU A 232 18.06 8.46 8.19
N ALA A 233 18.49 7.59 9.11
CA ALA A 233 18.79 7.92 10.51
C ALA A 233 17.62 8.54 11.30
N VAL A 234 16.38 8.14 10.98
CA VAL A 234 15.14 8.60 11.65
C VAL A 234 14.42 7.50 12.45
N LYS A 235 14.91 6.26 12.39
CA LYS A 235 14.36 5.11 13.12
C LYS A 235 14.42 5.24 14.66
N GLY A 236 15.20 6.17 15.20
CA GLY A 236 15.27 6.40 16.65
C GLY A 236 13.94 6.83 17.29
N GLU A 237 12.96 7.22 16.48
CA GLU A 237 11.61 7.64 16.90
C GLU A 237 10.56 6.52 16.74
N ASP A 238 10.98 5.31 16.36
CA ASP A 238 10.10 4.14 16.22
C ASP A 238 9.60 3.64 17.60
N SER A 239 8.36 3.15 17.62
CA SER A 239 7.80 2.46 18.79
C SER A 239 8.60 1.20 19.10
N GLN A 240 8.65 0.85 20.38
CA GLN A 240 9.38 -0.33 20.86
C GLN A 240 8.63 -1.64 20.61
N ASP A 241 7.33 -1.55 20.33
CA ASP A 241 6.45 -2.69 20.13
C ASP A 241 5.77 -2.66 18.75
N LEU A 242 5.42 -3.84 18.25
CA LEU A 242 4.81 -4.01 16.92
C LEU A 242 3.46 -3.28 16.80
N GLN A 243 2.63 -3.27 17.84
CA GLN A 243 1.33 -2.61 17.78
C GLN A 243 1.51 -1.10 17.56
N GLY A 244 2.44 -0.49 18.29
CA GLY A 244 2.83 0.90 18.06
C GLY A 244 3.32 1.15 16.63
N ILE A 245 4.10 0.24 16.04
CA ILE A 245 4.52 0.36 14.63
C ILE A 245 3.31 0.28 13.68
N LEU A 246 2.40 -0.68 13.88
CA LEU A 246 1.18 -0.82 13.08
C LEU A 246 0.26 0.41 13.19
N ASP A 247 0.26 1.08 14.35
CA ASP A 247 -0.46 2.33 14.61
C ASP A 247 0.29 3.60 14.14
N GLN A 248 1.30 3.44 13.27
CA GLN A 248 2.17 4.52 12.77
C GLN A 248 2.97 5.26 13.86
N GLY A 249 3.33 4.59 14.94
CA GLY A 249 4.20 5.08 16.00
C GLY A 249 5.67 5.15 15.57
N TYR A 250 5.96 5.82 14.47
CA TYR A 250 7.31 6.09 13.95
C TYR A 250 7.33 7.47 13.28
N ARG A 251 8.52 8.00 13.02
CA ARG A 251 8.69 9.21 12.20
C ARG A 251 8.46 8.90 10.72
N GLY A 252 7.77 9.81 10.03
CA GLY A 252 7.47 9.66 8.61
C GLY A 252 6.26 8.78 8.35
N SER A 253 6.00 8.50 7.07
CA SER A 253 4.90 7.63 6.63
C SER A 253 5.18 7.06 5.23
N ARG A 254 4.58 5.91 4.91
CA ARG A 254 4.58 5.29 3.58
C ARG A 254 3.19 5.41 2.96
N TYR A 255 3.07 5.93 1.75
CA TYR A 255 1.80 6.13 1.05
C TYR A 255 1.77 5.35 -0.25
N SER A 256 0.80 4.46 -0.39
CA SER A 256 0.59 3.66 -1.60
C SER A 256 -0.40 4.33 -2.54
N PHE A 257 -0.13 4.26 -3.84
CA PHE A 257 -1.03 4.81 -4.85
C PHE A 257 -2.40 4.13 -4.82
N GLY A 258 -3.46 4.89 -5.08
CA GLY A 258 -4.85 4.46 -4.93
C GLY A 258 -5.42 4.68 -3.52
N TYR A 259 -4.60 5.05 -2.52
CA TYR A 259 -5.06 5.36 -1.16
C TYR A 259 -5.43 6.85 -1.01
N PRO A 260 -6.16 7.23 0.05
CA PRO A 260 -6.75 8.58 0.18
C PRO A 260 -5.81 9.79 0.05
N ALA A 261 -4.51 9.63 0.35
CA ALA A 261 -3.51 10.71 0.22
C ALA A 261 -2.92 10.83 -1.20
N CYS A 262 -2.90 9.74 -1.98
CA CYS A 262 -2.43 9.68 -3.37
C CYS A 262 -3.37 8.75 -4.19
N PRO A 263 -4.64 9.18 -4.39
CA PRO A 263 -5.70 8.30 -4.93
C PRO A 263 -5.53 7.99 -6.43
N ASP A 264 -4.69 8.75 -7.12
CA ASP A 264 -4.43 8.57 -8.53
C ASP A 264 -3.43 7.43 -8.76
N ILE A 265 -3.95 6.28 -9.20
CA ILE A 265 -3.16 5.07 -9.43
C ILE A 265 -2.31 5.12 -10.70
N GLU A 266 -2.65 5.99 -11.66
CA GLU A 266 -1.87 6.17 -12.89
C GLU A 266 -0.45 6.65 -12.60
N GLN A 267 -0.28 7.36 -11.47
CA GLN A 267 1.01 7.82 -10.99
C GLN A 267 2.01 6.71 -10.61
N GLN A 268 1.57 5.45 -10.57
CA GLN A 268 2.49 4.31 -10.49
C GLN A 268 3.43 4.23 -11.69
N THR A 269 3.07 4.81 -12.85
CA THR A 269 3.93 4.86 -14.04
C THR A 269 5.26 5.55 -13.73
N GLN A 270 5.21 6.73 -13.13
CA GLN A 270 6.39 7.51 -12.73
C GLN A 270 7.22 6.75 -11.69
N LEU A 271 6.58 6.09 -10.72
CA LEU A 271 7.29 5.24 -9.75
C LEU A 271 8.01 4.09 -10.44
N CYS A 272 7.35 3.41 -11.39
CA CYS A 272 7.94 2.32 -12.15
C CYS A 272 9.10 2.77 -13.05
N GLU A 273 9.03 3.97 -13.64
CA GLU A 273 10.13 4.57 -14.40
C GLU A 273 11.36 4.88 -13.52
N LEU A 274 11.14 5.29 -12.26
CA LEU A 274 12.22 5.57 -11.32
C LEU A 274 12.88 4.29 -10.81
N LEU A 275 12.07 3.27 -10.51
CA LEU A 275 12.52 2.06 -9.83
C LEU A 275 12.83 0.89 -10.75
N ASP A 276 12.26 0.82 -11.96
CA ASP A 276 12.35 -0.35 -12.83
C ASP A 276 12.07 -1.68 -12.08
N PRO A 277 10.81 -1.89 -11.65
CA PRO A 277 10.41 -3.07 -10.87
C PRO A 277 10.41 -4.37 -11.69
N GLY A 278 10.53 -4.29 -13.02
CA GLY A 278 10.76 -5.46 -13.87
C GLY A 278 12.01 -6.25 -13.46
N ARG A 279 12.99 -5.59 -12.85
CA ARG A 279 14.18 -6.23 -12.27
C ARG A 279 13.86 -7.22 -11.15
N ILE A 280 12.73 -7.09 -10.47
CA ILE A 280 12.23 -8.03 -9.46
C ILE A 280 11.03 -8.86 -9.95
N GLY A 281 10.73 -8.83 -11.26
CA GLY A 281 9.64 -9.59 -11.86
C GLY A 281 8.26 -8.96 -11.67
N VAL A 282 8.19 -7.70 -11.23
CA VAL A 282 6.94 -6.95 -11.10
C VAL A 282 6.73 -6.08 -12.34
N LEU A 283 5.54 -6.17 -12.93
CA LEU A 283 5.11 -5.40 -14.09
C LEU A 283 3.93 -4.50 -13.72
N LEU A 284 3.76 -3.40 -14.45
CA LEU A 284 2.59 -2.54 -14.37
C LEU A 284 1.62 -2.91 -15.50
N SER A 285 0.36 -3.20 -15.19
CA SER A 285 -0.67 -3.46 -16.21
C SER A 285 -1.12 -2.18 -16.93
N GLU A 286 -1.94 -2.34 -17.97
CA GLU A 286 -2.58 -1.22 -18.67
C GLU A 286 -3.51 -0.41 -17.75
N GLU A 287 -4.10 -1.05 -16.74
CA GLU A 287 -4.91 -0.42 -15.68
C GLU A 287 -4.09 0.01 -14.46
N TYR A 288 -2.77 0.13 -14.63
CA TYR A 288 -1.84 0.58 -13.61
C TYR A 288 -1.80 -0.29 -12.35
N GLN A 289 -2.13 -1.58 -12.45
CA GLN A 289 -2.00 -2.53 -11.33
C GLN A 289 -0.63 -3.20 -11.35
N LEU A 290 -0.10 -3.52 -10.17
CA LEU A 290 1.13 -4.30 -10.06
C LEU A 290 0.84 -5.79 -10.25
N HIS A 291 1.64 -6.44 -11.08
CA HIS A 291 1.60 -7.88 -11.29
C HIS A 291 2.96 -8.51 -10.98
N PRO A 292 3.03 -9.56 -10.13
CA PRO A 292 1.91 -10.25 -9.48
C PRO A 292 1.19 -9.39 -8.44
N GLU A 293 -0.08 -9.73 -8.15
CA GLU A 293 -0.95 -8.98 -7.24
C GLU A 293 -0.41 -8.93 -5.80
N GLN A 294 0.41 -9.91 -5.39
CA GLN A 294 1.17 -9.90 -4.12
C GLN A 294 2.38 -8.95 -4.23
N SER A 295 2.10 -7.70 -4.59
CA SER A 295 3.06 -6.62 -4.67
C SER A 295 2.42 -5.33 -4.17
N THR A 296 3.21 -4.48 -3.53
CA THR A 296 2.76 -3.12 -3.16
C THR A 296 3.88 -2.13 -3.41
N SER A 297 3.50 -0.90 -3.73
CA SER A 297 4.42 0.22 -3.93
C SER A 297 4.12 1.32 -2.92
N ALA A 298 5.12 2.14 -2.61
CA ALA A 298 4.87 3.34 -1.83
C ALA A 298 5.88 4.46 -2.09
N ILE A 299 5.42 5.67 -1.83
CA ILE A 299 6.22 6.86 -1.55
C ILE A 299 6.50 6.88 -0.05
N ILE A 300 7.76 7.01 0.34
CA ILE A 300 8.19 7.10 1.74
C ILE A 300 8.60 8.53 2.05
N VAL A 301 7.92 9.11 3.02
CA VAL A 301 8.10 10.48 3.50
C VAL A 301 8.78 10.43 4.86
N HIS A 302 9.89 11.15 5.02
CA HIS A 302 10.67 11.18 6.27
C HIS A 302 10.22 12.25 7.27
N HIS A 303 9.37 13.19 6.84
CA HIS A 303 8.95 14.33 7.63
C HIS A 303 8.26 13.92 8.95
N PRO A 304 8.62 14.50 10.11
CA PRO A 304 8.08 14.09 11.42
C PRO A 304 6.56 14.24 11.55
N GLU A 305 5.99 15.23 10.86
CA GLU A 305 4.53 15.45 10.85
C GLU A 305 3.77 14.57 9.85
N ALA A 306 4.44 13.74 9.04
CA ALA A 306 3.76 12.89 8.07
C ALA A 306 3.01 11.75 8.78
N LYS A 307 1.69 11.69 8.56
CA LYS A 307 0.76 10.65 9.02
C LYS A 307 -0.29 10.40 7.97
N TYR A 308 -1.00 9.26 8.04
CA TYR A 308 -2.12 9.04 7.12
C TYR A 308 -3.17 10.14 7.23
N PHE A 309 -3.59 10.65 6.08
CA PHE A 309 -4.65 11.62 5.95
C PHE A 309 -5.48 11.32 4.69
N ASN A 310 -6.69 11.84 4.65
CA ASN A 310 -7.54 11.77 3.47
C ASN A 310 -7.54 13.15 2.80
N ALA A 311 -7.15 13.21 1.53
CA ALA A 311 -7.11 14.44 0.76
C ALA A 311 -8.46 14.83 0.12
N ASN A 312 -9.43 13.90 0.09
CA ASN A 312 -10.75 14.08 -0.54
C ASN A 312 -11.81 14.62 0.42
#